data_AF-W9RR85-F1
#
_entry.id   AF-W9RR85-F1
#
_cell.length_a   1.000
_cell.length_b   1.000
_cell.length_c   1.000
_cell.angle_alpha   90.00
_cell.angle_beta   90.00
_cell.angle_gamma   90.00
#
_symmetry.space_group_name_H-M   'P 1'
#
loop_
_entity.id
_entity.type
_entity.pdbx_description
1 polymer ?
#
loop_
_entity_poly.entity_id
_entity_poly.type
_entity_poly.pdbx_seq_one_letter_code
_entity_poly.pdbx_strand_id
1 'polypeptide(L)'
;MAESNIPDFGDQPFYDDEILMHNSNPTNEGNVPLDDQSVHNEGQQQQSTSTSKSSVGPQGSSCSFLKRKEKASGSSSTHGPSSELVKYFESNFIIDDDKLDILQWCKSKQDCFPTLSIIARDILTTPVSTVASERAFCAIDDRFRFDPKSLIYYTSMANGIALWAWISATVALLLRFVWHVINGRRSRKRAVGFFHPYTNDGGGGERVLWCAVKAFQEELPDLDCVVYTGDHDASPQTLMARALDRFGVKLIHPPKVVHLYKRKWVEETTYPRFTMIGQSLGSVYLSWEALCSFTPLYYFDTSGYAFTYPLARMFGCKVICYTHYPTISVDMLSRVRDQNSMYNNDALIARSVWLSRIKIIYYTLFSWMYGFVGSCAHLAMVNSSWTRSHIEKLWKIPDRTKRVYPPCDTSGLQVLPLERSAKPPKIISVAQFRPEKAHTLQLEAFSVALGSLDANLPRPKLQFVGSCRNKSDEERLQNLKNRAVELKVDSDVEFHKNLTYRDLVKLLGGAIAGIHSMTDEHFGISVVEYMAAGAIPIAHNSAGPKMDIVLEEGGLQTGFLACTVDEYADAILSIIEMPETERLKMASAARRRASRFSEQRFFEDFKAAIRPILNHVSK
;
A
#
# COMPACT_ATOMS: atom_id res chain seq x y z
N MET A 1 41.89 -34.18 45.36
CA MET A 1 41.01 -34.73 46.42
C MET A 1 39.78 -33.84 46.45
N ALA A 2 38.58 -34.42 46.52
CA ALA A 2 37.30 -33.83 46.11
C ALA A 2 37.26 -33.48 44.59
N GLU A 3 36.23 -33.78 43.78
CA GLU A 3 34.79 -34.09 44.00
C GLU A 3 33.94 -32.88 44.43
N SER A 4 32.73 -32.64 43.91
CA SER A 4 31.98 -33.25 42.78
C SER A 4 30.79 -32.34 42.38
N ASN A 5 29.81 -32.88 41.63
CA ASN A 5 28.48 -32.32 41.32
C ASN A 5 28.39 -31.36 40.12
N ILE A 6 28.44 -31.94 38.91
CA ILE A 6 27.69 -31.46 37.74
C ILE A 6 26.34 -32.21 37.75
N PRO A 7 25.18 -31.56 37.62
CA PRO A 7 23.90 -32.25 37.43
C PRO A 7 23.84 -32.88 36.03
N ASP A 8 23.62 -34.17 35.97
CA ASP A 8 23.33 -34.91 34.74
C ASP A 8 21.89 -34.60 34.27
N PHE A 9 21.73 -34.34 32.98
CA PHE A 9 20.44 -34.19 32.30
C PHE A 9 20.43 -35.13 31.10
N GLY A 10 20.12 -36.40 31.37
CA GLY A 10 20.20 -37.49 30.40
C GLY A 10 19.16 -37.43 29.27
N ASP A 11 19.42 -38.22 28.24
CA ASP A 11 18.61 -38.29 27.03
C ASP A 11 17.15 -38.73 27.26
N GLN A 12 16.21 -37.90 26.79
CA GLN A 12 14.82 -38.26 26.52
C GLN A 12 14.46 -37.76 25.11
N PRO A 13 13.67 -38.52 24.33
CA PRO A 13 13.45 -38.22 22.92
C PRO A 13 12.57 -36.97 22.73
N PHE A 14 12.90 -36.16 21.72
CA PHE A 14 11.97 -35.17 21.19
C PHE A 14 10.83 -35.88 20.45
N TYR A 15 9.61 -35.41 20.67
CA TYR A 15 8.42 -35.87 19.95
C TYR A 15 8.41 -35.35 18.50
N ASP A 16 7.96 -36.18 17.57
CA ASP A 16 7.66 -35.79 16.20
C ASP A 16 6.32 -35.02 16.14
N ASP A 17 6.37 -33.70 15.86
CA ASP A 17 5.18 -32.90 15.56
C ASP A 17 4.96 -32.79 14.04
N GLU A 18 4.19 -33.72 13.47
CA GLU A 18 3.72 -33.65 12.07
C GLU A 18 2.66 -32.55 11.89
N ILE A 19 3.03 -31.40 11.31
CA ILE A 19 2.07 -30.37 10.93
C ILE A 19 1.38 -30.75 9.60
N LEU A 20 0.37 -31.63 9.71
CA LEU A 20 -0.51 -32.02 8.62
C LEU A 20 -1.42 -30.87 8.16
N MET A 21 -1.04 -30.23 7.05
CA MET A 21 -1.89 -29.26 6.32
C MET A 21 -3.00 -29.97 5.54
N HIS A 22 -4.09 -30.34 6.21
CA HIS A 22 -5.19 -31.06 5.57
C HIS A 22 -6.21 -30.15 4.87
N ASN A 23 -6.44 -30.40 3.58
CA ASN A 23 -7.56 -29.84 2.82
C ASN A 23 -8.91 -30.27 3.42
N SER A 24 -9.91 -29.40 3.34
CA SER A 24 -11.33 -29.77 3.45
C SER A 24 -12.16 -28.99 2.43
N ASN A 25 -12.64 -29.70 1.42
CA ASN A 25 -13.55 -29.21 0.38
C ASN A 25 -14.63 -30.30 0.20
N PRO A 26 -15.93 -30.03 0.46
CA PRO A 26 -16.95 -31.07 0.55
C PRO A 26 -17.41 -31.56 -0.83
N THR A 27 -17.60 -32.87 -0.96
CA THR A 27 -18.01 -33.57 -2.20
C THR A 27 -19.30 -34.37 -2.01
N ASN A 28 -20.06 -34.51 -3.10
CA ASN A 28 -20.93 -35.63 -3.52
C ASN A 28 -21.28 -35.32 -5.00
N GLU A 29 -21.00 -36.13 -6.03
CA GLU A 29 -21.46 -37.50 -6.34
C GLU A 29 -22.97 -37.60 -6.62
N GLY A 30 -23.47 -38.11 -7.77
CA GLY A 30 -22.80 -38.55 -9.02
C GLY A 30 -23.76 -39.15 -10.08
N ASN A 31 -23.31 -39.33 -11.34
CA ASN A 31 -23.89 -40.07 -12.51
C ASN A 31 -25.31 -39.67 -13.05
N VAL A 32 -25.63 -39.41 -14.34
CA VAL A 32 -25.25 -39.91 -15.71
C VAL A 32 -25.98 -41.23 -16.13
N PRO A 33 -26.65 -41.37 -17.32
CA PRO A 33 -27.34 -40.43 -18.25
C PRO A 33 -28.70 -40.98 -18.87
N LEU A 34 -29.16 -40.41 -20.01
CA LEU A 34 -30.13 -40.91 -21.06
C LEU A 34 -31.63 -40.46 -21.11
N ASP A 35 -31.97 -39.85 -22.27
CA ASP A 35 -33.06 -40.08 -23.25
C ASP A 35 -34.59 -40.11 -22.93
N ASP A 36 -35.26 -39.06 -23.48
CA ASP A 36 -36.43 -39.09 -24.41
C ASP A 36 -37.93 -39.03 -23.93
N GLN A 37 -38.75 -38.41 -24.80
CA GLN A 37 -40.23 -38.39 -24.97
C GLN A 37 -41.20 -37.61 -24.02
N SER A 38 -41.55 -36.40 -24.49
CA SER A 38 -42.91 -35.97 -24.86
C SER A 38 -43.95 -35.35 -23.87
N VAL A 39 -44.30 -34.09 -24.17
CA VAL A 39 -45.68 -33.52 -24.35
C VAL A 39 -46.67 -33.40 -23.17
N HIS A 40 -46.75 -32.21 -22.55
CA HIS A 40 -47.84 -31.19 -22.65
C HIS A 40 -47.42 -29.93 -21.83
N ASN A 41 -47.53 -28.67 -22.31
CA ASN A 41 -48.71 -27.78 -22.35
C ASN A 41 -49.44 -27.65 -20.99
N GLU A 42 -49.67 -26.49 -20.34
CA GLU A 42 -49.58 -25.04 -20.66
C GLU A 42 -49.17 -24.26 -19.37
N GLY A 43 -48.80 -22.97 -19.31
CA GLY A 43 -48.61 -21.89 -20.29
C GLY A 43 -48.41 -20.50 -19.61
N GLN A 44 -48.19 -19.46 -20.42
CA GLN A 44 -48.18 -18.00 -20.09
C GLN A 44 -47.04 -17.32 -19.28
N GLN A 45 -46.49 -16.25 -19.89
CA GLN A 45 -46.03 -14.96 -19.31
C GLN A 45 -44.82 -14.89 -18.34
N GLN A 46 -44.05 -13.78 -18.25
CA GLN A 46 -43.58 -12.82 -19.27
C GLN A 46 -42.41 -11.98 -18.73
N GLN A 47 -41.39 -11.71 -19.55
CA GLN A 47 -40.36 -10.63 -19.44
C GLN A 47 -39.45 -10.51 -18.19
N SER A 48 -38.23 -10.04 -18.45
CA SER A 48 -37.26 -9.58 -17.43
C SER A 48 -36.40 -8.43 -17.99
N THR A 49 -35.83 -7.61 -17.10
CA THR A 49 -34.94 -6.45 -17.38
C THR A 49 -35.64 -5.24 -18.07
N SER A 50 -35.15 -3.98 -18.03
CA SER A 50 -33.86 -3.46 -17.55
C SER A 50 -33.93 -2.00 -16.98
N THR A 51 -32.76 -1.49 -16.60
CA THR A 51 -32.40 -0.27 -15.84
C THR A 51 -32.85 1.13 -16.32
N SER A 52 -33.07 1.98 -15.29
CA SER A 52 -32.92 3.45 -15.15
C SER A 52 -31.92 4.23 -16.04
N LYS A 53 -32.24 5.52 -16.30
CA LYS A 53 -31.36 6.68 -16.66
C LYS A 53 -32.05 8.01 -16.21
N SER A 54 -31.47 9.23 -16.09
CA SER A 54 -30.14 9.88 -16.39
C SER A 54 -29.81 10.94 -15.26
N SER A 55 -29.22 12.17 -15.33
CA SER A 55 -28.68 13.08 -16.39
C SER A 55 -27.81 14.30 -15.91
N VAL A 56 -26.60 14.50 -16.51
CA VAL A 56 -26.11 15.73 -17.25
C VAL A 56 -25.64 17.07 -16.58
N GLY A 57 -24.59 17.68 -17.17
CA GLY A 57 -24.42 19.11 -17.60
C GLY A 57 -24.08 20.26 -16.62
N PRO A 58 -23.70 21.49 -17.08
CA PRO A 58 -23.42 21.95 -18.47
C PRO A 58 -22.22 22.96 -18.72
N GLN A 59 -21.94 23.27 -20.01
CA GLN A 59 -21.28 24.46 -20.65
C GLN A 59 -19.74 24.79 -20.55
N GLY A 60 -19.11 25.16 -21.69
CA GLY A 60 -17.97 26.12 -21.76
C GLY A 60 -16.86 26.01 -22.87
N SER A 61 -16.96 26.80 -23.96
CA SER A 61 -15.85 27.36 -24.81
C SER A 61 -14.98 26.53 -25.82
N SER A 62 -15.21 26.77 -27.13
CA SER A 62 -14.26 27.01 -28.26
C SER A 62 -13.13 26.03 -28.68
N CYS A 63 -13.17 25.52 -29.92
CA CYS A 63 -12.22 25.84 -31.03
C CYS A 63 -12.66 25.18 -32.38
N SER A 64 -12.11 25.62 -33.52
CA SER A 64 -12.51 25.25 -34.91
C SER A 64 -11.69 24.12 -35.56
N PHE A 65 -12.27 23.32 -36.48
CA PHE A 65 -11.52 22.67 -37.58
C PHE A 65 -12.38 22.11 -38.75
N LEU A 66 -11.77 22.05 -39.95
CA LEU A 66 -12.12 21.29 -41.17
C LEU A 66 -13.37 21.67 -42.01
N LYS A 67 -13.13 22.27 -43.18
CA LYS A 67 -13.97 22.11 -44.39
C LYS A 67 -13.48 20.93 -45.24
N ARG A 68 -14.38 20.16 -45.86
CA ARG A 68 -14.05 19.27 -46.99
C ARG A 68 -15.17 19.25 -48.03
N LYS A 69 -14.82 19.12 -49.31
CA LYS A 69 -15.77 18.98 -50.43
C LYS A 69 -16.12 17.51 -50.66
N GLU A 70 -17.35 17.25 -51.08
CA GLU A 70 -17.75 16.00 -51.73
C GLU A 70 -17.42 15.96 -53.23
N LYS A 71 -17.42 14.75 -53.79
CA LYS A 71 -17.31 14.44 -55.22
C LYS A 71 -18.14 13.18 -55.50
N ALA A 72 -19.17 13.27 -56.34
CA ALA A 72 -20.21 12.25 -56.41
C ALA A 72 -19.84 11.00 -57.24
N SER A 73 -19.84 9.84 -56.60
CA SER A 73 -19.94 8.47 -57.16
C SER A 73 -19.86 7.47 -56.00
N GLY A 74 -20.57 6.34 -55.93
CA GLY A 74 -21.49 5.75 -56.91
C GLY A 74 -21.14 4.32 -57.29
N SER A 75 -21.18 3.37 -56.35
CA SER A 75 -21.06 1.93 -56.61
C SER A 75 -21.67 1.10 -55.48
N SER A 76 -22.07 -0.15 -55.77
CA SER A 76 -22.72 -1.07 -54.83
C SER A 76 -21.75 -2.15 -54.33
N SER A 77 -21.90 -2.54 -53.06
CA SER A 77 -21.42 -3.83 -52.55
C SER A 77 -22.23 -4.25 -51.31
N THR A 78 -22.28 -5.56 -51.04
CA THR A 78 -23.16 -6.18 -50.04
C THR A 78 -22.39 -6.56 -48.77
N HIS A 79 -22.81 -6.04 -47.61
CA HIS A 79 -22.43 -6.57 -46.30
C HIS A 79 -23.63 -6.57 -45.33
N GLY A 80 -23.47 -7.27 -44.19
CA GLY A 80 -24.51 -7.48 -43.19
C GLY A 80 -24.95 -6.20 -42.46
N PRO A 81 -25.85 -6.30 -41.46
CA PRO A 81 -26.46 -5.15 -40.81
C PRO A 81 -25.41 -4.22 -40.19
N SER A 82 -25.10 -3.11 -40.88
CA SER A 82 -24.09 -2.15 -40.43
C SER A 82 -24.53 -1.51 -39.11
N SER A 83 -23.57 -1.42 -38.17
CA SER A 83 -23.84 -0.81 -36.88
C SER A 83 -24.20 0.67 -37.07
N GLU A 84 -25.00 1.18 -36.14
CA GLU A 84 -25.51 2.56 -36.18
C GLU A 84 -24.37 3.60 -36.33
N LEU A 85 -23.22 3.32 -35.70
CA LEU A 85 -22.01 4.14 -35.79
C LEU A 85 -21.45 4.22 -37.22
N VAL A 86 -21.46 3.11 -37.96
CA VAL A 86 -20.98 3.06 -39.36
C VAL A 86 -21.92 3.86 -40.26
N LYS A 87 -23.24 3.64 -40.12
CA LYS A 87 -24.26 4.42 -40.84
C LYS A 87 -24.16 5.92 -40.58
N TYR A 88 -23.79 6.32 -39.37
CA TYR A 88 -23.57 7.73 -39.01
C TYR A 88 -22.35 8.32 -39.74
N PHE A 89 -21.23 7.61 -39.80
CA PHE A 89 -20.03 8.06 -40.53
C PHE A 89 -20.17 8.00 -42.06
N GLU A 90 -21.04 7.15 -42.59
CA GLU A 90 -21.38 7.06 -44.02
C GLU A 90 -22.45 8.07 -44.46
N SER A 91 -23.09 8.78 -43.52
CA SER A 91 -24.15 9.76 -43.80
C SER A 91 -23.60 11.18 -43.93
N ASN A 92 -23.72 11.77 -45.12
CA ASN A 92 -23.44 13.20 -45.32
C ASN A 92 -24.59 14.06 -44.78
N PHE A 93 -24.32 14.84 -43.73
CA PHE A 93 -25.26 15.80 -43.17
C PHE A 93 -24.91 17.22 -43.64
N ILE A 94 -25.86 17.88 -44.31
CA ILE A 94 -25.80 19.35 -44.49
C ILE A 94 -26.41 19.97 -43.23
N ILE A 95 -25.62 20.79 -42.55
CA ILE A 95 -25.96 21.47 -41.30
C ILE A 95 -25.79 22.98 -41.53
N ASP A 96 -26.73 23.76 -41.01
CA ASP A 96 -26.74 25.22 -41.06
C ASP A 96 -26.38 25.73 -39.66
N ASP A 97 -25.09 26.05 -39.46
CA ASP A 97 -24.47 26.15 -38.12
C ASP A 97 -25.11 27.21 -37.21
N ASP A 98 -25.64 28.30 -37.78
CA ASP A 98 -26.20 29.43 -37.04
C ASP A 98 -27.50 29.09 -36.25
N LYS A 99 -28.12 27.92 -36.48
CA LYS A 99 -29.40 27.53 -35.85
C LYS A 99 -29.52 26.06 -35.43
N LEU A 100 -28.42 25.33 -35.26
CA LEU A 100 -28.49 23.91 -34.89
C LEU A 100 -28.94 23.70 -33.42
N ASP A 101 -30.25 23.48 -33.20
CA ASP A 101 -30.74 22.80 -32.00
C ASP A 101 -30.40 21.30 -32.09
N ILE A 102 -29.38 20.90 -31.32
CA ILE A 102 -28.84 19.54 -31.36
C ILE A 102 -29.82 18.48 -30.80
N LEU A 103 -30.74 18.87 -29.90
CA LEU A 103 -31.76 17.98 -29.34
C LEU A 103 -32.89 17.77 -30.33
N GLN A 104 -33.38 18.86 -30.95
CA GLN A 104 -34.38 18.81 -32.01
C GLN A 104 -33.85 18.04 -33.23
N TRP A 105 -32.57 18.22 -33.58
CA TRP A 105 -31.90 17.49 -34.66
C TRP A 105 -31.79 15.99 -34.34
N CYS A 106 -31.26 15.60 -33.18
CA CYS A 106 -31.19 14.18 -32.77
C CYS A 106 -32.58 13.54 -32.72
N LYS A 107 -33.61 14.26 -32.25
CA LYS A 107 -35.00 13.79 -32.27
C LYS A 107 -35.51 13.56 -33.70
N SER A 108 -35.18 14.44 -34.64
CA SER A 108 -35.56 14.30 -36.07
C SER A 108 -34.88 13.13 -36.80
N LYS A 109 -33.88 12.50 -36.17
CA LYS A 109 -33.12 11.35 -36.70
C LYS A 109 -33.23 10.09 -35.84
N GLN A 110 -34.14 10.05 -34.87
CA GLN A 110 -34.32 8.92 -33.95
C GLN A 110 -34.58 7.59 -34.66
N ASP A 111 -35.29 7.59 -35.78
CA ASP A 111 -35.59 6.38 -36.57
C ASP A 111 -34.38 5.88 -37.38
N CYS A 112 -33.35 6.72 -37.56
CA CYS A 112 -32.10 6.37 -38.25
C CYS A 112 -30.98 6.02 -37.27
N PHE A 113 -30.89 6.74 -36.14
CA PHE A 113 -29.83 6.61 -35.13
C PHE A 113 -30.43 6.52 -33.71
N PRO A 114 -31.16 5.44 -33.39
CA PRO A 114 -31.88 5.32 -32.12
C PRO A 114 -30.97 5.28 -30.90
N THR A 115 -29.80 4.64 -30.97
CA THR A 115 -28.84 4.58 -29.86
C THR A 115 -28.23 5.95 -29.59
N LEU A 116 -27.87 6.68 -30.66
CA LEU A 116 -27.35 8.04 -30.58
C LEU A 116 -28.39 9.02 -30.03
N SER A 117 -29.66 8.91 -30.43
CA SER A 117 -30.74 9.76 -29.90
C SER A 117 -31.06 9.44 -28.44
N ILE A 118 -30.97 8.17 -28.03
CA ILE A 118 -31.01 7.76 -26.61
C ILE A 118 -29.84 8.40 -25.85
N ILE A 119 -28.60 8.26 -26.33
CA ILE A 119 -27.41 8.84 -25.70
C ILE A 119 -27.52 10.38 -25.63
N ALA A 120 -27.96 11.04 -26.70
CA ALA A 120 -28.13 12.49 -26.74
C ALA A 120 -29.14 12.98 -25.72
N ARG A 121 -30.30 12.31 -25.58
CA ARG A 121 -31.26 12.57 -24.49
C ARG A 121 -30.58 12.40 -23.14
N ASP A 122 -29.97 11.25 -22.90
CA ASP A 122 -29.42 10.87 -21.60
C ASP A 122 -28.17 11.66 -21.19
N ILE A 123 -27.47 12.30 -22.15
CA ILE A 123 -26.24 13.08 -21.97
C ILE A 123 -26.44 14.60 -22.20
N LEU A 124 -27.61 15.07 -22.65
CA LEU A 124 -27.89 16.51 -22.84
C LEU A 124 -29.13 17.08 -22.09
N THR A 125 -29.94 16.30 -21.35
CA THR A 125 -31.13 16.83 -20.62
C THR A 125 -31.04 16.79 -19.07
N THR A 126 -30.38 17.76 -18.43
CA THR A 126 -30.41 17.96 -16.96
C THR A 126 -31.75 18.56 -16.49
N PRO A 127 -32.33 18.12 -15.36
CA PRO A 127 -33.51 18.76 -14.79
C PRO A 127 -33.18 19.77 -13.67
N VAL A 128 -33.35 21.06 -13.94
CA VAL A 128 -33.76 22.06 -12.91
C VAL A 128 -34.83 22.99 -13.50
N SER A 129 -36.06 22.81 -13.01
CA SER A 129 -37.18 23.78 -12.85
C SER A 129 -37.09 25.15 -13.59
N THR A 130 -38.11 25.64 -14.32
CA THR A 130 -39.46 25.13 -14.65
C THR A 130 -40.11 26.00 -15.74
N VAL A 131 -40.50 25.42 -16.87
CA VAL A 131 -41.87 25.44 -17.46
C VAL A 131 -41.96 24.18 -18.33
N ALA A 132 -43.00 23.37 -18.16
CA ALA A 132 -43.08 22.06 -18.81
C ALA A 132 -43.55 22.11 -20.27
N SER A 133 -42.99 21.24 -21.11
CA SER A 133 -43.41 20.99 -22.50
C SER A 133 -44.62 20.05 -22.63
N GLU A 134 -45.37 19.86 -21.54
CA GLU A 134 -46.43 18.86 -21.37
C GLU A 134 -47.76 19.17 -22.09
N ARG A 135 -47.78 20.16 -22.99
CA ARG A 135 -48.91 20.42 -23.90
C ARG A 135 -48.78 19.79 -25.28
N ALA A 136 -47.77 18.95 -25.51
CA ALA A 136 -47.59 18.24 -26.78
C ALA A 136 -48.52 17.03 -26.98
N PHE A 137 -48.97 16.38 -25.90
CA PHE A 137 -49.73 15.11 -25.97
C PHE A 137 -50.79 14.96 -24.87
N CYS A 138 -51.88 15.73 -24.98
CA CYS A 138 -53.23 15.31 -24.57
C CYS A 138 -54.24 16.42 -24.91
N ALA A 139 -55.19 16.12 -25.78
CA ALA A 139 -56.39 16.93 -25.95
C ALA A 139 -57.58 16.15 -25.38
N ILE A 140 -58.20 16.66 -24.30
CA ILE A 140 -59.61 16.46 -23.90
C ILE A 140 -59.90 17.28 -22.63
N ASP A 141 -61.11 17.86 -22.59
CA ASP A 141 -61.81 18.61 -21.52
C ASP A 141 -61.16 19.89 -20.94
N ASP A 142 -61.88 21.00 -21.09
CA ASP A 142 -61.59 22.29 -20.46
C ASP A 142 -62.20 22.34 -19.06
N ARG A 143 -61.38 22.13 -18.01
CA ARG A 143 -61.61 22.64 -16.64
C ARG A 143 -60.35 22.54 -15.77
N PHE A 144 -60.14 23.57 -14.95
CA PHE A 144 -59.00 23.87 -14.05
C PHE A 144 -57.86 24.74 -14.61
N ARG A 145 -57.91 26.04 -14.29
CA ARG A 145 -56.75 26.95 -14.36
C ARG A 145 -55.93 26.83 -13.06
N PHE A 146 -54.72 26.28 -13.13
CA PHE A 146 -53.72 26.41 -12.07
C PHE A 146 -53.08 27.80 -12.11
N ASP A 147 -52.90 28.45 -10.96
CA ASP A 147 -52.16 29.72 -10.83
C ASP A 147 -50.64 29.45 -10.76
N PRO A 148 -49.83 29.96 -11.71
CA PRO A 148 -48.36 29.82 -11.68
C PRO A 148 -47.72 30.35 -10.39
N LYS A 149 -48.32 31.34 -9.73
CA LYS A 149 -47.80 31.88 -8.46
C LYS A 149 -47.87 30.84 -7.34
N SER A 150 -48.90 29.99 -7.34
CA SER A 150 -49.00 28.91 -6.36
C SER A 150 -47.87 27.87 -6.53
N LEU A 151 -47.52 27.51 -7.77
CA LEU A 151 -46.44 26.56 -8.05
C LEU A 151 -45.06 27.11 -7.65
N ILE A 152 -44.81 28.41 -7.88
CA ILE A 152 -43.59 29.10 -7.44
C ILE A 152 -43.54 29.16 -5.90
N TYR A 153 -44.67 29.41 -5.23
CA TYR A 153 -44.76 29.39 -3.78
C TYR A 153 -44.47 28.00 -3.19
N TYR A 154 -45.09 26.94 -3.72
CA TYR A 154 -44.88 25.57 -3.25
C TYR A 154 -43.44 25.07 -3.50
N THR A 155 -42.84 25.38 -4.65
CA THR A 155 -41.43 25.02 -4.93
C THR A 155 -40.44 25.81 -4.08
N SER A 156 -40.67 27.11 -3.86
CA SER A 156 -39.89 27.93 -2.92
C SER A 156 -39.98 27.38 -1.49
N MET A 157 -41.19 27.04 -1.03
CA MET A 157 -41.41 26.45 0.30
C MET A 157 -40.77 25.06 0.44
N ALA A 158 -40.86 24.21 -0.58
CA ALA A 158 -40.20 22.90 -0.59
C ALA A 158 -38.67 23.01 -0.54
N ASN A 159 -38.08 23.93 -1.32
CA ASN A 159 -36.65 24.23 -1.26
C ASN A 159 -36.23 24.78 0.11
N GLY A 160 -37.06 25.62 0.74
CA GLY A 160 -36.86 26.08 2.10
C GLY A 160 -36.86 24.94 3.13
N ILE A 161 -37.83 24.03 3.05
CA ILE A 161 -37.91 22.84 3.92
C ILE A 161 -36.70 21.92 3.71
N ALA A 162 -36.29 21.68 2.46
CA ALA A 162 -35.11 20.88 2.15
C ALA A 162 -33.81 21.51 2.70
N LEU A 163 -33.67 22.83 2.59
CA LEU A 163 -32.54 23.57 3.16
C LEU A 163 -32.53 23.49 4.70
N TRP A 164 -33.68 23.69 5.36
CA TRP A 164 -33.80 23.55 6.81
C TRP A 164 -33.51 22.13 7.29
N ALA A 165 -33.92 21.10 6.54
CA ALA A 165 -33.59 19.70 6.84
C ALA A 165 -32.08 19.44 6.72
N TRP A 166 -31.42 19.96 5.68
CA TRP A 166 -29.96 19.89 5.50
C TRP A 166 -29.18 20.60 6.61
N ILE A 167 -29.61 21.82 6.98
CA ILE A 167 -29.01 22.58 8.09
C ILE A 167 -29.19 21.81 9.40
N SER A 168 -30.39 21.31 9.68
CA SER A 168 -30.69 20.56 10.91
C SER A 168 -29.88 19.26 11.00
N ALA A 169 -29.75 18.52 9.89
CA ALA A 169 -28.92 17.32 9.84
C ALA A 169 -27.43 17.63 10.04
N THR A 170 -26.92 18.68 9.40
CA THR A 170 -25.53 19.15 9.58
C THR A 170 -25.25 19.56 11.03
N VAL A 171 -26.15 20.35 11.63
CA VAL A 171 -26.06 20.76 13.05
C VAL A 171 -26.14 19.55 13.99
N ALA A 172 -27.03 18.59 13.74
CA ALA A 172 -27.13 17.37 14.56
C ALA A 172 -25.86 16.50 14.46
N LEU A 173 -25.23 16.41 13.28
CA LEU A 173 -23.96 15.71 13.09
C LEU A 173 -22.80 16.43 13.80
N LEU A 174 -22.73 17.76 13.72
CA LEU A 174 -21.74 18.57 14.43
C LEU A 174 -21.90 18.46 15.96
N LEU A 175 -23.13 18.51 16.47
CA LEU A 175 -23.41 18.33 17.90
C LEU A 175 -23.05 16.92 18.38
N ARG A 176 -23.35 15.87 17.60
CA ARG A 176 -22.89 14.50 17.89
C ARG A 176 -21.36 14.40 17.89
N PHE A 177 -20.68 14.98 16.91
CA PHE A 177 -19.22 15.01 16.84
C PHE A 177 -18.62 15.68 18.09
N VAL A 178 -19.08 16.88 18.43
CA VAL A 178 -18.64 17.63 19.63
C VAL A 178 -18.95 16.85 20.91
N TRP A 179 -20.11 16.22 21.02
CA TRP A 179 -20.47 15.39 22.18
C TRP A 179 -19.53 14.18 22.35
N HIS A 180 -19.25 13.43 21.28
CA HIS A 180 -18.31 12.31 21.33
C HIS A 180 -16.89 12.77 21.71
N VAL A 181 -16.41 13.90 21.17
CA VAL A 181 -15.10 14.48 21.51
C VAL A 181 -15.03 14.92 22.98
N ILE A 182 -16.07 15.60 23.49
CA ILE A 182 -16.16 16.01 24.91
C ILE A 182 -16.25 14.79 25.83
N ASN A 183 -17.03 13.78 25.45
CA ASN A 183 -17.18 12.56 26.24
C ASN A 183 -15.85 11.77 26.28
N GLY A 184 -15.18 11.59 25.15
CA GLY A 184 -13.86 10.95 25.06
C GLY A 184 -12.79 11.67 25.89
N ARG A 185 -12.76 13.01 25.86
CA ARG A 185 -11.89 13.80 26.76
C ARG A 185 -12.14 13.54 28.24
N ARG A 186 -13.41 13.35 28.63
CA ARG A 186 -13.82 13.09 30.03
C ARG A 186 -13.61 11.63 30.45
N SER A 187 -13.74 10.67 29.53
CA SER A 187 -13.62 9.23 29.81
C SER A 187 -12.21 8.66 29.59
N ARG A 188 -11.30 9.46 29.02
CA ARG A 188 -9.91 9.15 28.66
C ARG A 188 -9.18 8.34 29.73
N LYS A 189 -8.69 7.15 29.35
CA LYS A 189 -8.05 6.18 30.24
C LYS A 189 -6.53 6.39 30.37
N ARG A 190 -5.94 5.96 31.49
CA ARG A 190 -4.47 5.87 31.68
C ARG A 190 -3.93 4.69 30.86
N ALA A 191 -3.82 4.91 29.56
CA ALA A 191 -3.48 3.89 28.58
C ALA A 191 -2.63 4.46 27.43
N VAL A 192 -1.86 3.60 26.78
CA VAL A 192 -1.34 3.80 25.42
C VAL A 192 -2.17 2.97 24.45
N GLY A 193 -2.74 3.63 23.43
CA GLY A 193 -3.51 2.99 22.37
C GLY A 193 -2.72 2.97 21.07
N PHE A 194 -2.25 1.79 20.67
CA PHE A 194 -1.53 1.54 19.42
C PHE A 194 -2.53 1.34 18.27
N PHE A 195 -2.54 2.26 17.31
CA PHE A 195 -3.36 2.19 16.11
C PHE A 195 -2.62 1.42 15.03
N HIS A 196 -3.00 0.15 14.83
CA HIS A 196 -2.38 -0.77 13.88
C HIS A 196 -3.45 -1.69 13.25
N PRO A 197 -4.14 -1.26 12.19
CA PRO A 197 -5.30 -1.97 11.64
C PRO A 197 -5.05 -3.37 11.08
N TYR A 198 -3.80 -3.81 10.95
CA TYR A 198 -3.39 -5.10 10.41
C TYR A 198 -2.38 -5.73 11.38
N THR A 199 -2.68 -6.92 11.92
CA THR A 199 -1.88 -7.61 12.95
C THR A 199 -1.71 -9.11 12.62
N ASN A 200 -1.62 -9.40 11.32
CA ASN A 200 -1.55 -10.73 10.73
C ASN A 200 -0.80 -10.78 9.37
N ASP A 201 -0.32 -9.65 8.83
CA ASP A 201 0.51 -9.57 7.63
C ASP A 201 1.93 -10.17 7.83
N GLY A 202 2.42 -10.20 9.07
CA GLY A 202 3.75 -10.73 9.42
C GLY A 202 4.92 -9.82 9.00
N GLY A 203 4.65 -8.55 8.67
CA GLY A 203 5.67 -7.62 8.17
C GLY A 203 6.50 -6.93 9.25
N GLY A 204 7.60 -6.28 8.86
CA GLY A 204 8.44 -5.48 9.77
C GLY A 204 7.74 -4.28 10.43
N GLY A 205 6.53 -3.92 9.99
CA GLY A 205 5.63 -2.99 10.68
C GLY A 205 5.11 -3.56 12.00
N GLU A 206 4.62 -4.80 11.97
CA GLU A 206 4.16 -5.51 13.17
C GLU A 206 5.29 -5.72 14.17
N ARG A 207 6.52 -6.02 13.72
CA ARG A 207 7.64 -6.14 14.67
C ARG A 207 7.89 -4.84 15.42
N VAL A 208 7.81 -3.69 14.75
CA VAL A 208 7.89 -2.39 15.44
C VAL A 208 6.72 -2.20 16.40
N LEU A 209 5.49 -2.61 16.05
CA LEU A 209 4.37 -2.63 17.00
C LEU A 209 4.71 -3.46 18.24
N TRP A 210 5.14 -4.71 18.09
CA TRP A 210 5.36 -5.60 19.24
C TRP A 210 6.54 -5.15 20.11
N CYS A 211 7.64 -4.70 19.51
CA CYS A 211 8.74 -4.11 20.27
C CYS A 211 8.32 -2.78 20.94
N ALA A 212 7.47 -1.96 20.31
CA ALA A 212 6.93 -0.75 20.94
C ALA A 212 5.99 -1.07 22.11
N VAL A 213 5.11 -2.08 21.99
CA VAL A 213 4.25 -2.56 23.08
C VAL A 213 5.11 -3.04 24.27
N LYS A 214 6.08 -3.92 24.02
CA LYS A 214 7.03 -4.40 25.05
C LYS A 214 7.79 -3.25 25.72
N ALA A 215 8.31 -2.30 24.94
CA ALA A 215 9.02 -1.14 25.47
C ALA A 215 8.14 -0.26 26.38
N PHE A 216 6.86 -0.09 26.06
CA PHE A 216 5.91 0.62 26.92
C PHE A 216 5.59 -0.16 28.21
N GLN A 217 5.42 -1.49 28.13
CA GLN A 217 5.19 -2.34 29.31
C GLN A 217 6.40 -2.32 30.26
N GLU A 218 7.62 -2.27 29.72
CA GLU A 218 8.85 -2.20 30.51
C GLU A 218 9.09 -0.82 31.16
N GLU A 219 8.68 0.29 30.51
CA GLU A 219 8.86 1.65 31.04
C GLU A 219 7.73 2.11 31.97
N LEU A 220 6.50 1.64 31.73
CA LEU A 220 5.32 1.98 32.53
C LEU A 220 4.42 0.75 32.74
N PRO A 221 4.78 -0.17 33.66
CA PRO A 221 3.97 -1.36 33.96
C PRO A 221 2.52 -1.06 34.36
N ASP A 222 2.25 0.10 34.98
CA ASP A 222 0.92 0.55 35.39
C ASP A 222 0.07 1.17 34.24
N LEU A 223 0.57 1.17 32.99
CA LEU A 223 -0.10 1.79 31.85
C LEU A 223 -0.74 0.73 30.95
N ASP A 224 -2.07 0.79 30.80
CA ASP A 224 -2.81 -0.08 29.90
C ASP A 224 -2.30 0.00 28.46
N CYS A 225 -1.73 -1.09 27.93
CA CYS A 225 -1.46 -1.24 26.50
C CYS A 225 -2.70 -1.75 25.78
N VAL A 226 -3.18 -0.99 24.79
CA VAL A 226 -4.35 -1.30 23.95
C VAL A 226 -3.95 -1.30 22.48
N VAL A 227 -4.40 -2.30 21.70
CA VAL A 227 -4.19 -2.37 20.24
C VAL A 227 -5.54 -2.20 19.53
N TYR A 228 -5.61 -1.22 18.62
CA TYR A 228 -6.73 -1.07 17.69
C TYR A 228 -6.41 -1.78 16.38
N THR A 229 -7.11 -2.87 16.08
CA THR A 229 -6.89 -3.70 14.88
C THR A 229 -8.20 -4.00 14.15
N GLY A 230 -8.14 -4.15 12.83
CA GLY A 230 -9.27 -4.65 12.03
C GLY A 230 -9.36 -6.19 11.97
N ASP A 231 -8.45 -6.89 12.66
CA ASP A 231 -8.49 -8.34 12.77
C ASP A 231 -9.54 -8.76 13.82
N HIS A 232 -10.58 -9.45 13.37
CA HIS A 232 -11.69 -9.90 14.20
C HIS A 232 -11.40 -11.23 14.93
N ASP A 233 -10.33 -11.93 14.52
CA ASP A 233 -9.75 -13.12 15.12
C ASP A 233 -8.73 -12.81 16.25
N ALA A 234 -8.35 -11.54 16.42
CA ALA A 234 -7.30 -11.12 17.35
C ALA A 234 -7.79 -10.99 18.80
N SER A 235 -7.60 -12.03 19.63
CA SER A 235 -7.69 -11.91 21.09
C SER A 235 -6.36 -11.43 21.72
N PRO A 236 -6.37 -10.87 22.95
CA PRO A 236 -5.16 -10.51 23.69
C PRO A 236 -4.09 -11.61 23.72
N GLN A 237 -4.53 -12.87 23.91
CA GLN A 237 -3.66 -14.05 23.96
C GLN A 237 -3.09 -14.37 22.58
N THR A 238 -3.90 -14.33 21.51
CA THR A 238 -3.40 -14.58 20.15
C THR A 238 -2.43 -13.50 19.67
N LEU A 239 -2.59 -12.24 20.08
CA LEU A 239 -1.63 -11.18 19.76
C LEU A 239 -0.31 -11.36 20.52
N MET A 240 -0.37 -11.77 21.79
CA MET A 240 0.83 -12.11 22.57
C MET A 240 1.56 -13.33 22.02
N ALA A 241 0.83 -14.35 21.54
CA ALA A 241 1.39 -15.49 20.82
C ALA A 241 2.06 -15.05 19.52
N ARG A 242 1.34 -14.33 18.62
CA ARG A 242 1.90 -13.79 17.36
C ARG A 242 3.18 -12.98 17.56
N ALA A 243 3.24 -12.16 18.61
CA ALA A 243 4.43 -11.37 18.95
C ALA A 243 5.65 -12.27 19.23
N LEU A 244 5.45 -13.38 19.95
CA LEU A 244 6.47 -14.38 20.23
C LEU A 244 6.78 -15.24 18.98
N ASP A 245 5.76 -15.89 18.41
CA ASP A 245 5.90 -16.95 17.41
C ASP A 245 6.43 -16.45 16.06
N ARG A 246 6.06 -15.22 15.66
CA ARG A 246 6.49 -14.63 14.38
C ARG A 246 7.71 -13.72 14.48
N PHE A 247 8.00 -13.18 15.66
CA PHE A 247 8.97 -12.09 15.82
C PHE A 247 9.93 -12.24 17.02
N GLY A 248 9.78 -13.25 17.86
CA GLY A 248 10.57 -13.46 19.09
C GLY A 248 10.24 -12.51 20.25
N VAL A 249 9.25 -11.63 20.09
CA VAL A 249 8.99 -10.52 21.02
C VAL A 249 8.08 -10.97 22.16
N LYS A 250 8.68 -11.58 23.20
CA LYS A 250 8.00 -11.90 24.45
C LYS A 250 7.51 -10.62 25.16
N LEU A 251 6.20 -10.36 25.12
CA LEU A 251 5.53 -9.31 25.89
C LEU A 251 5.53 -9.65 27.40
N ILE A 252 5.37 -8.64 28.27
CA ILE A 252 5.22 -8.85 29.73
C ILE A 252 3.82 -9.39 30.04
N HIS A 253 2.80 -8.84 29.39
CA HIS A 253 1.41 -9.26 29.56
C HIS A 253 0.62 -9.09 28.25
N PRO A 254 -0.55 -9.75 28.09
CA PRO A 254 -1.40 -9.56 26.93
C PRO A 254 -1.85 -8.09 26.78
N PRO A 255 -1.83 -7.51 25.56
CA PRO A 255 -2.42 -6.21 25.29
C PRO A 255 -3.95 -6.30 25.19
N LYS A 256 -4.68 -5.27 25.61
CA LYS A 256 -6.14 -5.20 25.41
C LYS A 256 -6.43 -4.96 23.92
N VAL A 257 -7.52 -5.51 23.40
CA VAL A 257 -7.88 -5.36 21.97
C VAL A 257 -9.14 -4.53 21.82
N VAL A 258 -9.15 -3.66 20.79
CA VAL A 258 -10.33 -2.96 20.30
C VAL A 258 -10.46 -3.25 18.80
N HIS A 259 -11.45 -4.05 18.44
CA HIS A 259 -11.71 -4.39 17.03
C HIS A 259 -12.30 -3.21 16.26
N LEU A 260 -11.87 -3.04 15.01
CA LEU A 260 -12.29 -1.98 14.11
C LEU A 260 -13.03 -2.55 12.90
N TYR A 261 -14.32 -2.26 12.76
CA TYR A 261 -15.18 -2.78 11.70
C TYR A 261 -15.10 -1.96 10.40
N LYS A 262 -14.38 -0.83 10.42
CA LYS A 262 -14.27 0.11 9.29
C LYS A 262 -12.99 -0.04 8.47
N ARG A 263 -12.20 -1.11 8.64
CA ARG A 263 -10.89 -1.30 7.97
C ARG A 263 -10.95 -1.10 6.45
N LYS A 264 -12.05 -1.49 5.78
CA LYS A 264 -12.27 -1.25 4.34
C LYS A 264 -12.03 0.19 3.86
N TRP A 265 -12.20 1.18 4.74
CA TRP A 265 -11.95 2.59 4.41
C TRP A 265 -10.46 2.98 4.42
N VAL A 266 -9.53 2.09 4.77
CA VAL A 266 -8.08 2.28 4.56
C VAL A 266 -7.48 1.33 3.51
N GLU A 267 -8.29 0.46 2.91
CA GLU A 267 -7.88 -0.45 1.84
C GLU A 267 -7.81 0.29 0.49
N GLU A 268 -6.81 -0.02 -0.34
CA GLU A 268 -6.58 0.65 -1.63
C GLU A 268 -7.67 0.36 -2.68
N THR A 269 -8.26 -0.84 -2.60
CA THR A 269 -9.35 -1.34 -3.46
C THR A 269 -10.61 -0.49 -3.38
N THR A 270 -10.87 0.14 -2.22
CA THR A 270 -11.98 1.08 -2.01
C THR A 270 -11.82 2.38 -2.82
N TYR A 271 -10.60 2.70 -3.28
CA TYR A 271 -10.29 3.97 -3.93
C TYR A 271 -9.50 3.78 -5.24
N PRO A 272 -10.13 3.30 -6.33
CA PRO A 272 -9.48 3.10 -7.63
C PRO A 272 -9.02 4.39 -8.32
N ARG A 273 -9.34 5.57 -7.75
CA ARG A 273 -8.82 6.89 -8.11
C ARG A 273 -8.59 7.70 -6.84
N PHE A 274 -7.60 8.59 -6.85
CA PHE A 274 -7.24 9.45 -5.70
C PHE A 274 -6.96 8.69 -4.39
N THR A 275 -6.38 7.48 -4.51
CA THR A 275 -6.20 6.50 -3.44
C THR A 275 -5.58 7.08 -2.16
N MET A 276 -4.51 7.88 -2.28
CA MET A 276 -3.82 8.47 -1.11
C MET A 276 -4.75 9.33 -0.25
N ILE A 277 -5.54 10.25 -0.84
CA ILE A 277 -6.49 11.07 -0.06
C ILE A 277 -7.72 10.28 0.38
N GLY A 278 -8.13 9.28 -0.40
CA GLY A 278 -9.18 8.32 -0.02
C GLY A 278 -8.85 7.60 1.29
N GLN A 279 -7.74 6.83 1.29
CA GLN A 279 -7.24 6.13 2.47
C GLN A 279 -6.92 7.08 3.63
N SER A 280 -6.41 8.28 3.33
CA SER A 280 -6.14 9.30 4.35
C SER A 280 -7.40 9.73 5.09
N LEU A 281 -8.48 10.07 4.37
CA LEU A 281 -9.77 10.46 4.97
C LEU A 281 -10.46 9.26 5.63
N GLY A 282 -10.39 8.08 5.02
CA GLY A 282 -10.91 6.86 5.63
C GLY A 282 -10.17 6.45 6.90
N SER A 283 -8.88 6.76 7.04
CA SER A 283 -8.14 6.58 8.29
C SER A 283 -8.67 7.48 9.42
N VAL A 284 -9.17 8.68 9.10
CA VAL A 284 -9.86 9.54 10.08
C VAL A 284 -11.15 8.89 10.56
N TYR A 285 -11.92 8.27 9.65
CA TYR A 285 -13.16 7.57 10.01
C TYR A 285 -12.92 6.27 10.79
N LEU A 286 -11.81 5.58 10.53
CA LEU A 286 -11.34 4.42 11.28
C LEU A 286 -10.84 4.82 12.69
N SER A 287 -10.08 5.91 12.79
CA SER A 287 -9.64 6.48 14.06
C SER A 287 -10.78 7.06 14.89
N TRP A 288 -11.84 7.57 14.25
CA TRP A 288 -13.09 7.95 14.93
C TRP A 288 -13.74 6.76 15.65
N GLU A 289 -13.80 5.59 15.01
CA GLU A 289 -14.29 4.35 15.62
C GLU A 289 -13.39 3.88 16.79
N ALA A 290 -12.07 3.91 16.60
CA ALA A 290 -11.10 3.59 17.64
C ALA A 290 -11.28 4.48 18.89
N LEU A 291 -11.27 5.81 18.70
CA LEU A 291 -11.31 6.80 19.78
C LEU A 291 -12.67 6.89 20.48
N CYS A 292 -13.78 6.66 19.76
CA CYS A 292 -15.10 6.58 20.37
C CYS A 292 -15.31 5.30 21.18
N SER A 293 -14.69 4.18 20.77
CA SER A 293 -14.73 2.92 21.51
C SER A 293 -13.84 2.95 22.75
N PHE A 294 -12.64 3.52 22.63
CA PHE A 294 -11.70 3.69 23.74
C PHE A 294 -10.79 4.90 23.50
N THR A 295 -10.89 5.93 24.34
CA THR A 295 -9.99 7.10 24.28
C THR A 295 -8.77 6.91 25.21
N PRO A 296 -7.53 6.84 24.69
CA PRO A 296 -6.33 6.62 25.49
C PRO A 296 -5.67 7.94 25.91
N LEU A 297 -4.75 7.89 26.88
CA LEU A 297 -3.91 9.03 27.24
C LEU A 297 -2.86 9.31 26.17
N TYR A 298 -2.22 8.25 25.66
CA TYR A 298 -1.29 8.31 24.52
C TYR A 298 -1.91 7.59 23.32
N TYR A 299 -1.92 8.23 22.16
CA TYR A 299 -2.35 7.62 20.91
C TYR A 299 -1.11 7.41 20.06
N PHE A 300 -0.76 6.14 19.79
CA PHE A 300 0.45 5.77 19.08
C PHE A 300 0.09 5.23 17.70
N ASP A 301 0.46 5.93 16.63
CA ASP A 301 0.35 5.42 15.26
C ASP A 301 1.63 4.66 14.86
N THR A 302 1.48 3.37 14.55
CA THR A 302 2.56 2.49 14.04
C THR A 302 2.33 2.09 12.58
N SER A 303 1.24 2.53 11.94
CA SER A 303 0.95 2.23 10.53
C SER A 303 1.22 3.39 9.57
N GLY A 304 1.39 4.62 10.07
CA GLY A 304 1.68 5.82 9.28
C GLY A 304 0.46 6.64 8.86
N TYR A 305 -0.69 6.45 9.52
CA TYR A 305 -1.93 7.18 9.23
C TYR A 305 -1.94 8.59 9.83
N ALA A 306 -1.07 9.48 9.34
CA ALA A 306 -0.87 10.82 9.91
C ALA A 306 -2.12 11.72 9.95
N PHE A 307 -3.11 11.47 9.08
CA PHE A 307 -4.40 12.17 9.08
C PHE A 307 -5.23 11.94 10.35
N THR A 308 -4.93 10.89 11.13
CA THR A 308 -5.56 10.63 12.43
C THR A 308 -5.10 11.59 13.54
N TYR A 309 -3.94 12.23 13.40
CA TYR A 309 -3.31 12.97 14.50
C TYR A 309 -4.12 14.19 14.98
N PRO A 310 -4.71 15.04 14.12
CA PRO A 310 -5.59 16.12 14.57
C PRO A 310 -6.81 15.59 15.32
N LEU A 311 -7.35 14.43 14.93
CA LEU A 311 -8.51 13.83 15.60
C LEU A 311 -8.14 13.29 16.99
N ALA A 312 -7.04 12.55 17.10
CA ALA A 312 -6.52 12.11 18.39
C ALA A 312 -6.19 13.30 19.33
N ARG A 313 -5.64 14.41 18.80
CA ARG A 313 -5.50 15.67 19.57
C ARG A 313 -6.86 16.25 19.99
N MET A 314 -7.88 16.20 19.12
CA MET A 314 -9.23 16.66 19.47
C MET A 314 -9.82 15.83 20.61
N PHE A 315 -9.65 14.51 20.63
CA PHE A 315 -10.01 13.64 21.77
C PHE A 315 -9.12 13.83 23.02
N GLY A 316 -8.08 14.67 22.95
CA GLY A 316 -7.21 14.98 24.09
C GLY A 316 -6.06 13.99 24.30
N CYS A 317 -5.71 13.18 23.30
CA CYS A 317 -4.61 12.23 23.36
C CYS A 317 -3.26 12.91 23.12
N LYS A 318 -2.22 12.45 23.82
CA LYS A 318 -0.83 12.70 23.43
C LYS A 318 -0.48 11.81 22.24
N VAL A 319 -0.59 12.36 21.04
CA VAL A 319 -0.18 11.70 19.79
C VAL A 319 1.33 11.46 19.78
N ILE A 320 1.71 10.21 19.52
CA ILE A 320 3.06 9.73 19.20
C ILE A 320 2.94 8.95 17.87
N CYS A 321 3.99 8.90 17.05
CA CYS A 321 4.02 8.00 15.90
C CYS A 321 5.41 7.38 15.68
N TYR A 322 5.42 6.24 15.00
CA TYR A 322 6.61 5.67 14.37
C TYR A 322 6.36 5.57 12.86
N THR A 323 7.11 6.35 12.08
CA THR A 323 6.94 6.46 10.63
C THR A 323 7.98 5.61 9.91
N HIS A 324 7.52 4.52 9.29
CA HIS A 324 8.32 3.62 8.46
C HIS A 324 8.69 4.23 7.09
N TYR A 325 7.81 5.07 6.55
CA TYR A 325 8.00 5.84 5.33
C TYR A 325 6.93 6.94 5.29
N PRO A 326 7.18 8.09 4.63
CA PRO A 326 6.18 9.14 4.52
C PRO A 326 5.12 8.78 3.48
N THR A 327 3.85 9.09 3.75
CA THR A 327 2.70 8.83 2.83
C THR A 327 2.85 9.55 1.49
N ILE A 328 3.64 10.63 1.47
CA ILE A 328 4.19 11.26 0.27
C ILE A 328 5.60 11.75 0.59
N SER A 329 6.60 11.41 -0.22
CA SER A 329 7.96 11.95 -0.09
C SER A 329 8.19 13.16 -1.00
N VAL A 330 9.23 13.94 -0.73
CA VAL A 330 9.66 15.00 -1.66
C VAL A 330 10.22 14.40 -2.96
N ASP A 331 10.72 13.16 -2.91
CA ASP A 331 11.25 12.45 -4.08
C ASP A 331 10.12 11.94 -5.02
N MET A 332 8.90 11.79 -4.51
CA MET A 332 7.70 11.60 -5.35
C MET A 332 7.29 12.90 -6.05
N LEU A 333 7.49 14.07 -5.42
CA LEU A 333 7.19 15.38 -6.02
C LEU A 333 8.17 15.74 -7.13
N SER A 334 9.47 15.47 -6.98
CA SER A 334 10.46 15.62 -8.06
C SER A 334 10.18 14.64 -9.20
N ARG A 335 10.04 13.33 -8.94
CA ARG A 335 9.80 12.32 -10.00
C ARG A 335 8.62 12.64 -10.92
N VAL A 336 7.51 13.19 -10.41
CA VAL A 336 6.37 13.59 -11.26
C VAL A 336 6.65 14.90 -12.02
N ARG A 337 7.41 15.83 -11.44
CA ARG A 337 7.90 17.04 -12.13
C ARG A 337 8.86 16.70 -13.28
N ASP A 338 9.70 15.70 -13.07
CA ASP A 338 10.76 15.27 -13.97
C ASP A 338 10.28 14.16 -14.94
N GLN A 339 8.98 13.84 -14.92
CA GLN A 339 8.30 12.84 -15.76
C GLN A 339 8.88 11.40 -15.71
N ASN A 340 9.65 11.06 -14.67
CA ASN A 340 10.28 9.74 -14.53
C ASN A 340 9.24 8.64 -14.28
N SER A 341 9.19 7.64 -15.18
CA SER A 341 8.33 6.45 -15.02
C SER A 341 8.92 5.47 -14.00
N MET A 342 8.10 5.05 -13.05
CA MET A 342 8.45 4.16 -11.93
C MET A 342 7.20 3.35 -11.54
N TYR A 343 7.32 2.34 -10.67
CA TYR A 343 6.17 1.54 -10.23
C TYR A 343 5.05 2.36 -9.56
N ASN A 344 5.35 3.55 -9.05
CA ASN A 344 4.41 4.53 -8.47
C ASN A 344 4.07 5.72 -9.42
N ASN A 345 4.59 5.72 -10.64
CA ASN A 345 4.32 6.72 -11.66
C ASN A 345 4.06 6.09 -13.04
N ASP A 346 2.78 5.78 -13.26
CA ASP A 346 2.23 5.17 -14.48
C ASP A 346 2.75 5.84 -15.77
N ALA A 347 3.11 5.00 -16.76
CA ALA A 347 3.72 5.44 -18.00
C ALA A 347 2.81 6.34 -18.87
N LEU A 348 1.48 6.20 -18.78
CA LEU A 348 0.53 7.06 -19.49
C LEU A 348 0.46 8.47 -18.87
N ILE A 349 0.63 8.55 -17.54
CA ILE A 349 0.73 9.83 -16.83
C ILE A 349 2.08 10.49 -17.16
N ALA A 350 3.18 9.74 -17.07
CA ALA A 350 4.53 10.22 -17.38
C ALA A 350 4.62 10.78 -18.81
N ARG A 351 4.05 10.08 -19.80
CA ARG A 351 4.00 10.52 -21.22
C ARG A 351 3.09 11.73 -21.48
N SER A 352 2.27 12.17 -20.52
CA SER A 352 1.32 13.28 -20.70
C SER A 352 1.64 14.46 -19.80
N VAL A 353 2.08 15.57 -20.41
CA VAL A 353 2.40 16.82 -19.72
C VAL A 353 1.18 17.37 -18.95
N TRP A 354 -0.03 17.21 -19.47
CA TRP A 354 -1.26 17.69 -18.83
C TRP A 354 -1.66 16.83 -17.62
N LEU A 355 -1.62 15.50 -17.74
CA LEU A 355 -1.88 14.61 -16.61
C LEU A 355 -0.79 14.75 -15.52
N SER A 356 0.47 14.92 -15.92
CA SER A 356 1.57 15.22 -15.00
C SER A 356 1.34 16.54 -14.25
N ARG A 357 0.91 17.62 -14.91
CA ARG A 357 0.55 18.90 -14.25
C ARG A 357 -0.58 18.73 -13.23
N ILE A 358 -1.64 17.98 -13.55
CA ILE A 358 -2.72 17.70 -12.59
C ILE A 358 -2.21 16.86 -11.41
N LYS A 359 -1.38 15.84 -11.65
CA LYS A 359 -0.77 15.03 -10.59
C LYS A 359 0.13 15.87 -9.68
N ILE A 360 0.88 16.83 -10.22
CA ILE A 360 1.70 17.79 -9.44
C ILE A 360 0.81 18.68 -8.55
N ILE A 361 -0.30 19.23 -9.07
CA ILE A 361 -1.23 20.04 -8.27
C ILE A 361 -1.82 19.20 -7.13
N TYR A 362 -2.32 18.00 -7.43
CA TYR A 362 -2.86 17.08 -6.43
C TYR A 362 -1.82 16.68 -5.37
N TYR A 363 -0.61 16.29 -5.78
CA TYR A 363 0.48 15.95 -4.85
C TYR A 363 0.97 17.15 -4.03
N THR A 364 0.92 18.37 -4.59
CA THR A 364 1.26 19.60 -3.85
C THR A 364 0.21 19.88 -2.77
N LEU A 365 -1.08 19.87 -3.11
CA LEU A 365 -2.15 20.05 -2.13
C LEU A 365 -2.11 18.96 -1.05
N PHE A 366 -1.91 17.70 -1.45
CA PHE A 366 -1.79 16.59 -0.53
C PHE A 366 -0.56 16.71 0.40
N SER A 367 0.60 17.16 -0.10
CA SER A 367 1.79 17.34 0.74
C SER A 367 1.64 18.47 1.77
N TRP A 368 0.91 19.54 1.44
CA TRP A 368 0.53 20.59 2.40
C TRP A 368 -0.42 20.06 3.47
N MET A 369 -1.44 19.28 3.09
CA MET A 369 -2.35 18.62 4.03
C MET A 369 -1.59 17.64 4.94
N TYR A 370 -0.72 16.81 4.36
CA TYR A 370 0.12 15.86 5.08
C TYR A 370 1.08 16.54 6.07
N GLY A 371 1.70 17.66 5.66
CA GLY A 371 2.51 18.50 6.54
C GLY A 371 1.73 19.05 7.73
N PHE A 372 0.54 19.60 7.49
CA PHE A 372 -0.33 20.11 8.54
C PHE A 372 -0.76 19.02 9.54
N VAL A 373 -1.29 17.89 9.07
CA VAL A 373 -1.74 16.81 9.99
C VAL A 373 -0.56 16.15 10.71
N GLY A 374 0.58 15.97 10.03
CA GLY A 374 1.81 15.43 10.63
C GLY A 374 2.36 16.30 11.76
N SER A 375 2.29 17.63 11.61
CA SER A 375 2.74 18.60 12.63
C SER A 375 2.00 18.48 13.99
N CYS A 376 0.89 17.72 14.03
CA CYS A 376 0.13 17.43 15.24
C CYS A 376 0.78 16.38 16.17
N ALA A 377 1.76 15.59 15.73
CA ALA A 377 2.45 14.60 16.57
C ALA A 377 3.28 15.30 17.67
N HIS A 378 3.19 14.84 18.93
CA HIS A 378 4.06 15.36 20.01
C HIS A 378 5.47 14.79 19.93
N LEU A 379 5.60 13.58 19.40
CA LEU A 379 6.84 12.88 19.11
C LEU A 379 6.67 12.12 17.80
N ALA A 380 7.57 12.33 16.84
CA ALA A 380 7.64 11.60 15.59
C ALA A 380 8.92 10.78 15.55
N MET A 381 8.82 9.47 15.76
CA MET A 381 9.92 8.55 15.55
C MET A 381 10.01 8.16 14.08
N VAL A 382 11.23 8.09 13.54
CA VAL A 382 11.51 7.81 12.12
C VAL A 382 12.60 6.77 11.98
N ASN A 383 12.40 5.82 11.06
CA ASN A 383 13.22 4.62 10.93
C ASN A 383 14.61 4.82 10.28
N SER A 384 14.88 5.97 9.65
CA SER A 384 16.11 6.24 8.91
C SER A 384 16.40 7.74 8.79
N SER A 385 17.61 8.08 8.34
CA SER A 385 18.00 9.46 8.01
C SER A 385 17.26 9.99 6.78
N TRP A 386 16.99 9.13 5.80
CA TRP A 386 16.18 9.48 4.63
C TRP A 386 14.75 9.85 5.06
N THR A 387 14.06 8.98 5.80
CA THR A 387 12.70 9.24 6.31
C THR A 387 12.67 10.48 7.20
N ARG A 388 13.69 10.67 8.05
CA ARG A 388 13.84 11.87 8.87
C ARG A 388 13.83 13.15 8.03
N SER A 389 14.64 13.23 6.98
CA SER A 389 14.78 14.43 6.16
C SER A 389 13.46 14.83 5.46
N HIS A 390 12.69 13.84 4.98
CA HIS A 390 11.36 14.08 4.40
C HIS A 390 10.37 14.56 5.45
N ILE A 391 10.33 13.92 6.61
CA ILE A 391 9.39 14.27 7.70
C ILE A 391 9.70 15.65 8.28
N GLU A 392 10.96 16.01 8.50
CA GLU A 392 11.34 17.35 8.97
C GLU A 392 10.98 18.43 7.94
N LYS A 393 11.19 18.17 6.64
CA LYS A 393 10.87 19.10 5.54
C LYS A 393 9.36 19.28 5.30
N LEU A 394 8.57 18.21 5.47
CA LEU A 394 7.12 18.22 5.25
C LEU A 394 6.35 18.69 6.48
N TRP A 395 6.62 18.10 7.65
CA TRP A 395 5.85 18.36 8.88
C TRP A 395 6.37 19.57 9.68
N LYS A 396 7.63 19.99 9.45
CA LYS A 396 8.27 21.17 10.08
C LYS A 396 8.34 21.10 11.62
N ILE A 397 8.66 19.93 12.17
CA ILE A 397 8.74 19.68 13.63
C ILE A 397 10.08 19.07 14.12
N PRO A 398 11.26 19.55 13.67
CA PRO A 398 12.56 18.88 13.91
C PRO A 398 12.84 18.56 15.38
N ASP A 399 12.51 19.45 16.32
CA ASP A 399 12.72 19.22 17.76
C ASP A 399 11.90 18.05 18.31
N ARG A 400 10.77 17.73 17.68
CA ARG A 400 9.88 16.59 17.98
C ARG A 400 10.17 15.35 17.13
N THR A 401 11.01 15.46 16.11
CA THR A 401 11.46 14.30 15.31
C THR A 401 12.65 13.62 15.98
N LYS A 402 12.64 12.29 16.07
CA LYS A 402 13.73 11.47 16.63
C LYS A 402 13.97 10.26 15.74
N ARG A 403 15.21 10.03 15.32
CA ARG A 403 15.56 8.83 14.55
C ARG A 403 15.71 7.65 15.51
N VAL A 404 14.93 6.61 15.30
CA VAL A 404 14.96 5.34 16.04
C VAL A 404 14.97 4.26 14.97
N TYR A 405 16.09 3.57 14.80
CA TYR A 405 16.23 2.52 13.78
C TYR A 405 15.34 1.32 14.12
N PRO A 406 14.78 0.58 13.14
CA PRO A 406 13.89 -0.54 13.40
C PRO A 406 14.63 -1.71 14.05
N PRO A 407 13.94 -2.53 14.88
CA PRO A 407 14.53 -3.69 15.53
C PRO A 407 14.81 -4.78 14.48
N CYS A 408 16.09 -5.01 14.20
CA CYS A 408 16.55 -6.11 13.35
C CYS A 408 16.96 -7.30 14.24
N ASP A 409 16.69 -8.55 13.82
CA ASP A 409 17.18 -9.73 14.55
C ASP A 409 18.61 -10.02 14.13
N THR A 410 19.52 -9.23 14.69
CA THR A 410 20.94 -9.44 14.46
C THR A 410 21.50 -10.54 15.37
N SER A 411 20.81 -10.88 16.46
CA SER A 411 21.22 -11.88 17.46
C SER A 411 21.35 -13.28 16.86
N GLY A 412 20.29 -13.79 16.22
CA GLY A 412 20.29 -15.13 15.61
C GLY A 412 21.25 -15.26 14.42
N LEU A 413 21.68 -14.14 13.83
CA LEU A 413 22.57 -14.09 12.68
C LEU A 413 24.05 -13.85 13.06
N GLN A 414 24.32 -13.09 14.13
CA GLN A 414 25.69 -12.80 14.58
C GLN A 414 26.43 -14.00 15.17
N VAL A 415 25.71 -15.05 15.59
CA VAL A 415 26.28 -16.32 16.04
C VAL A 415 26.80 -17.21 14.90
N LEU A 416 26.42 -16.93 13.64
CA LEU A 416 26.93 -17.66 12.48
C LEU A 416 28.44 -17.40 12.30
N PRO A 417 29.28 -18.39 11.97
CA PRO A 417 30.72 -18.15 11.80
C PRO A 417 30.98 -17.19 10.63
N LEU A 418 31.97 -16.29 10.75
CA LEU A 418 32.37 -15.44 9.62
C LEU A 418 33.04 -16.29 8.53
N GLU A 419 34.02 -17.09 8.94
CA GLU A 419 34.68 -18.11 8.13
C GLU A 419 33.67 -19.18 7.68
N ARG A 420 33.61 -19.43 6.37
CA ARG A 420 32.63 -20.33 5.73
C ARG A 420 33.17 -20.82 4.39
N SER A 421 32.77 -22.02 3.96
CA SER A 421 33.16 -22.51 2.63
C SER A 421 32.59 -21.62 1.52
N ALA A 422 33.45 -20.85 0.87
CA ALA A 422 33.13 -20.01 -0.28
C ALA A 422 33.19 -20.79 -1.62
N LYS A 423 32.97 -22.12 -1.61
CA LYS A 423 33.09 -22.98 -2.79
C LYS A 423 31.84 -23.89 -2.94
N PRO A 424 30.98 -23.68 -3.95
CA PRO A 424 30.92 -22.48 -4.81
C PRO A 424 30.56 -21.22 -3.99
N PRO A 425 30.93 -20.01 -4.46
CA PRO A 425 30.49 -18.76 -3.83
C PRO A 425 28.96 -18.65 -3.88
N LYS A 426 28.35 -18.07 -2.85
CA LYS A 426 26.88 -17.89 -2.77
C LYS A 426 26.53 -16.44 -2.52
N ILE A 427 25.58 -15.95 -3.30
CA ILE A 427 25.03 -14.59 -3.24
C ILE A 427 23.54 -14.74 -2.94
N ILE A 428 23.00 -14.01 -1.96
CA ILE A 428 21.60 -14.15 -1.53
C ILE A 428 20.80 -12.86 -1.75
N SER A 429 19.56 -12.96 -2.21
CA SER A 429 18.59 -11.87 -2.25
C SER A 429 17.42 -12.23 -1.34
N VAL A 430 17.17 -11.44 -0.29
CA VAL A 430 16.05 -11.64 0.66
C VAL A 430 15.04 -10.50 0.49
N ALA A 431 13.96 -10.77 -0.24
CA ALA A 431 12.87 -9.83 -0.51
C ALA A 431 11.59 -10.52 -1.01
N GLN A 432 10.41 -9.93 -0.74
CA GLN A 432 9.14 -10.39 -1.34
C GLN A 432 9.14 -10.17 -2.85
N PHE A 433 8.51 -11.07 -3.65
CA PHE A 433 8.55 -11.04 -5.12
C PHE A 433 7.70 -9.92 -5.76
N ARG A 434 8.11 -8.67 -5.50
CA ARG A 434 7.42 -7.41 -5.79
C ARG A 434 8.18 -6.57 -6.83
N PRO A 435 7.50 -5.64 -7.56
CA PRO A 435 8.14 -4.86 -8.61
C PRO A 435 9.17 -3.85 -8.07
N GLU A 436 8.91 -3.20 -6.95
CA GLU A 436 9.81 -2.22 -6.33
C GLU A 436 11.13 -2.84 -5.80
N LYS A 437 11.18 -4.17 -5.65
CA LYS A 437 12.37 -4.91 -5.20
C LYS A 437 13.34 -5.26 -6.35
N ALA A 438 13.01 -4.91 -7.59
CA ALA A 438 13.91 -4.88 -8.75
C ALA A 438 14.80 -6.14 -8.95
N HIS A 439 14.26 -7.34 -8.69
CA HIS A 439 14.98 -8.62 -8.82
C HIS A 439 15.56 -8.87 -10.22
N THR A 440 14.89 -8.39 -11.27
CA THR A 440 15.36 -8.51 -12.66
C THR A 440 16.73 -7.87 -12.85
N LEU A 441 16.97 -6.69 -12.26
CA LEU A 441 18.26 -6.01 -12.30
C LEU A 441 19.35 -6.81 -11.58
N GLN A 442 19.03 -7.50 -10.48
CA GLN A 442 19.97 -8.35 -9.76
C GLN A 442 20.37 -9.59 -10.58
N LEU A 443 19.39 -10.20 -11.26
CA LEU A 443 19.60 -11.33 -12.16
C LEU A 443 20.41 -10.94 -13.40
N GLU A 444 20.16 -9.75 -13.95
CA GLU A 444 20.88 -9.21 -15.10
C GLU A 444 22.32 -8.82 -14.72
N ALA A 445 22.54 -8.19 -13.57
CA ALA A 445 23.88 -7.91 -13.04
C ALA A 445 24.68 -9.20 -12.76
N PHE A 446 24.02 -10.22 -12.20
CA PHE A 446 24.62 -11.54 -12.02
C PHE A 446 24.97 -12.21 -13.36
N SER A 447 24.14 -12.05 -14.39
CA SER A 447 24.44 -12.52 -15.75
C SER A 447 25.61 -11.80 -16.40
N VAL A 448 25.79 -10.49 -16.14
CA VAL A 448 26.96 -9.72 -16.61
C VAL A 448 28.22 -10.18 -15.88
N ALA A 449 28.17 -10.28 -14.54
CA ALA A 449 29.29 -10.80 -13.75
C ALA A 449 29.72 -12.21 -14.18
N LEU A 450 28.77 -13.12 -14.44
CA LEU A 450 29.04 -14.47 -14.94
C LEU A 450 29.62 -14.51 -16.36
N GLY A 451 29.51 -13.42 -17.14
CA GLY A 451 30.13 -13.26 -18.45
C GLY A 451 31.57 -12.72 -18.39
N SER A 452 31.92 -11.99 -17.33
CA SER A 452 33.25 -11.40 -17.11
C SER A 452 34.14 -12.19 -16.15
N LEU A 453 33.60 -13.19 -15.45
CA LEU A 453 34.32 -14.00 -14.46
C LEU A 453 35.48 -14.81 -15.08
N ASP A 454 36.66 -14.77 -14.45
CA ASP A 454 37.81 -15.60 -14.81
C ASP A 454 37.45 -17.10 -14.76
N ALA A 455 37.76 -17.84 -15.82
CA ALA A 455 37.48 -19.27 -15.97
C ALA A 455 38.16 -20.17 -14.91
N ASN A 456 39.17 -19.66 -14.20
CA ASN A 456 39.82 -20.33 -13.08
C ASN A 456 39.06 -20.18 -11.75
N LEU A 457 38.09 -19.27 -11.66
CA LEU A 457 37.30 -19.02 -10.45
C LEU A 457 36.04 -19.90 -10.41
N PRO A 458 35.62 -20.38 -9.21
CA PRO A 458 34.42 -21.19 -9.08
C PRO A 458 33.17 -20.34 -9.38
N ARG A 459 32.33 -20.78 -10.32
CA ARG A 459 31.08 -20.09 -10.66
C ARG A 459 30.21 -19.90 -9.40
N PRO A 460 29.76 -18.66 -9.11
CA PRO A 460 28.87 -18.37 -7.99
C PRO A 460 27.46 -18.93 -8.23
N LYS A 461 26.68 -19.07 -7.15
CA LYS A 461 25.22 -19.27 -7.20
C LYS A 461 24.50 -18.04 -6.65
N LEU A 462 23.41 -17.63 -7.31
CA LEU A 462 22.50 -16.58 -6.82
C LEU A 462 21.23 -17.21 -6.26
N GLN A 463 20.93 -16.94 -5.00
CA GLN A 463 19.80 -17.52 -4.26
C GLN A 463 18.74 -16.44 -4.00
N PHE A 464 17.66 -16.44 -4.77
CA PHE A 464 16.49 -15.60 -4.51
C PHE A 464 15.61 -16.23 -3.45
N VAL A 465 15.48 -15.59 -2.30
CA VAL A 465 14.62 -16.01 -1.17
C VAL A 465 13.52 -14.97 -0.98
N GLY A 466 12.27 -15.39 -1.07
CA GLY A 466 11.15 -14.46 -1.02
C GLY A 466 9.81 -15.11 -0.82
N SER A 467 8.81 -14.29 -0.47
CA SER A 467 7.42 -14.73 -0.40
C SER A 467 6.57 -14.23 -1.57
N CYS A 468 5.58 -15.04 -1.93
CA CYS A 468 4.49 -14.67 -2.82
C CYS A 468 3.19 -14.60 -1.99
N ARG A 469 2.54 -13.43 -1.95
CA ARG A 469 1.29 -13.22 -1.19
C ARG A 469 0.03 -13.42 -2.02
N ASN A 470 0.15 -13.40 -3.35
CA ASN A 470 -0.97 -13.47 -4.29
C ASN A 470 -0.50 -13.95 -5.68
N LYS A 471 -1.44 -14.11 -6.61
CA LYS A 471 -1.16 -14.56 -7.99
C LYS A 471 -0.16 -13.66 -8.74
N SER A 472 -0.17 -12.34 -8.51
CA SER A 472 0.73 -11.41 -9.21
C SER A 472 2.15 -11.37 -8.62
N ASP A 473 2.39 -11.97 -7.46
CA ASP A 473 3.73 -12.33 -6.98
C ASP A 473 4.20 -13.67 -7.56
N GLU A 474 3.31 -14.68 -7.65
CA GLU A 474 3.59 -15.97 -8.33
C GLU A 474 3.98 -15.76 -9.80
N GLU A 475 3.21 -14.95 -10.54
CA GLU A 475 3.49 -14.60 -11.94
C GLU A 475 4.83 -13.86 -12.09
N ARG A 476 5.21 -13.01 -11.13
CA ARG A 476 6.51 -12.32 -11.15
C ARG A 476 7.67 -13.26 -10.88
N LEU A 477 7.51 -14.20 -9.94
CA LEU A 477 8.50 -15.26 -9.71
C LEU A 477 8.68 -16.13 -10.97
N GLN A 478 7.59 -16.49 -11.66
CA GLN A 478 7.69 -17.28 -12.89
C GLN A 478 8.35 -16.49 -14.03
N ASN A 479 8.04 -15.21 -14.19
CA ASN A 479 8.72 -14.35 -15.17
C ASN A 479 10.23 -14.21 -14.87
N LEU A 480 10.61 -14.14 -13.59
CA LEU A 480 12.01 -14.09 -13.17
C LEU A 480 12.76 -15.41 -13.45
N LYS A 481 12.08 -16.57 -13.30
CA LYS A 481 12.60 -17.88 -13.71
C LYS A 481 12.79 -17.96 -15.22
N ASN A 482 11.80 -17.54 -16.00
CA ASN A 482 11.88 -17.51 -17.47
C ASN A 482 13.07 -16.63 -17.91
N ARG A 483 13.25 -15.46 -17.28
CA ARG A 483 14.37 -14.54 -17.56
C ARG A 483 15.75 -15.17 -17.25
N ALA A 484 15.85 -16.05 -16.26
CA ALA A 484 17.11 -16.76 -15.97
C ALA A 484 17.50 -17.74 -17.09
N VAL A 485 16.50 -18.38 -17.73
CA VAL A 485 16.70 -19.25 -18.90
C VAL A 485 17.06 -18.44 -20.15
N GLU A 486 16.40 -17.29 -20.38
CA GLU A 486 16.76 -16.36 -21.47
C GLU A 486 18.23 -15.89 -21.38
N LEU A 487 18.68 -15.59 -20.16
CA LEU A 487 20.05 -15.17 -19.85
C LEU A 487 21.04 -16.34 -19.75
N LYS A 488 20.57 -17.60 -19.83
CA LYS A 488 21.38 -18.83 -19.73
C LYS A 488 22.14 -18.96 -18.39
N VAL A 489 21.52 -18.48 -17.31
CA VAL A 489 22.05 -18.56 -15.94
C VAL A 489 21.14 -19.38 -15.01
N ASP A 490 20.10 -20.03 -15.54
CA ASP A 490 19.15 -20.86 -14.79
C ASP A 490 19.81 -21.97 -13.96
N SER A 491 20.88 -22.59 -14.48
CA SER A 491 21.67 -23.58 -13.73
C SER A 491 22.50 -22.98 -12.57
N ASP A 492 22.66 -21.66 -12.51
CA ASP A 492 23.39 -20.91 -11.48
C ASP A 492 22.46 -20.10 -10.55
N VAL A 493 21.14 -20.15 -10.74
CA VAL A 493 20.15 -19.38 -9.94
C VAL A 493 19.17 -20.30 -9.23
N GLU A 494 19.05 -20.14 -7.92
CA GLU A 494 18.10 -20.87 -7.07
C GLU A 494 16.92 -19.98 -6.65
N PHE A 495 15.71 -20.53 -6.60
CA PHE A 495 14.48 -19.80 -6.27
C PHE A 495 13.74 -20.45 -5.09
N HIS A 496 13.87 -19.83 -3.92
CA HIS A 496 13.37 -20.30 -2.63
C HIS A 496 12.10 -19.53 -2.22
N LYS A 497 10.93 -20.07 -2.54
CA LYS A 497 9.62 -19.46 -2.20
C LYS A 497 9.17 -19.87 -0.79
N ASN A 498 8.77 -18.90 0.03
CA ASN A 498 8.12 -19.09 1.34
C ASN A 498 8.91 -19.98 2.34
N LEU A 499 10.24 -19.80 2.46
CA LEU A 499 11.05 -20.55 3.44
C LEU A 499 10.66 -20.25 4.91
N THR A 500 10.95 -21.21 5.79
CA THR A 500 10.96 -20.97 7.24
C THR A 500 12.12 -20.06 7.64
N TYR A 501 12.03 -19.39 8.79
CA TYR A 501 13.11 -18.55 9.31
C TYR A 501 14.41 -19.35 9.54
N ARG A 502 14.31 -20.58 10.07
CA ARG A 502 15.44 -21.49 10.26
C ARG A 502 16.20 -21.76 8.96
N ASP A 503 15.47 -21.98 7.87
CA ASP A 503 16.07 -22.33 6.58
C ASP A 503 16.62 -21.08 5.87
N LEU A 504 16.00 -19.91 6.06
CA LEU A 504 16.57 -18.60 5.67
C LEU A 504 17.89 -18.32 6.41
N VAL A 505 17.96 -18.51 7.73
CA VAL A 505 19.19 -18.35 8.54
C VAL A 505 20.30 -19.28 8.02
N LYS A 506 19.96 -20.51 7.61
CA LYS A 506 20.90 -21.47 7.02
C LYS A 506 21.45 -20.99 5.66
N LEU A 507 20.63 -20.34 4.82
CA LEU A 507 21.11 -19.74 3.56
C LEU A 507 21.97 -18.49 3.82
N LEU A 508 21.56 -17.60 4.73
CA LEU A 508 22.32 -16.42 5.15
C LEU A 508 23.72 -16.78 5.71
N GLY A 509 23.82 -17.88 6.46
CA GLY A 509 25.10 -18.42 6.93
C GLY A 509 25.97 -19.06 5.85
N GLY A 510 25.40 -19.43 4.70
CA GLY A 510 26.11 -19.97 3.55
C GLY A 510 26.52 -18.93 2.51
N ALA A 511 25.90 -17.75 2.49
CA ALA A 511 26.18 -16.68 1.55
C ALA A 511 27.47 -15.91 1.89
N ILE A 512 28.27 -15.51 0.89
CA ILE A 512 29.39 -14.58 1.08
C ILE A 512 29.00 -13.12 0.80
N ALA A 513 27.96 -12.91 0.01
CA ALA A 513 27.40 -11.60 -0.32
C ALA A 513 25.87 -11.63 -0.27
N GLY A 514 25.25 -10.49 0.01
CA GLY A 514 23.80 -10.32 -0.05
C GLY A 514 23.44 -9.11 -0.90
N ILE A 515 22.56 -9.29 -1.89
CA ILE A 515 22.19 -8.26 -2.86
C ILE A 515 20.81 -7.65 -2.53
N HIS A 516 20.66 -6.35 -2.72
CA HIS A 516 19.41 -5.61 -2.53
C HIS A 516 19.37 -4.44 -3.53
N SER A 517 18.31 -4.36 -4.36
CA SER A 517 18.22 -3.39 -5.45
C SER A 517 17.01 -2.45 -5.41
N MET A 518 16.28 -2.36 -4.28
CA MET A 518 15.16 -1.41 -4.18
C MET A 518 15.67 0.03 -4.12
N THR A 519 15.46 0.76 -5.21
CA THR A 519 15.58 2.23 -5.24
C THR A 519 14.70 2.87 -4.17
N ASP A 520 15.31 3.74 -3.38
CA ASP A 520 14.71 4.47 -2.26
C ASP A 520 14.08 3.59 -1.17
N GLU A 521 14.67 2.42 -0.92
CA GLU A 521 14.36 1.63 0.26
C GLU A 521 14.47 2.47 1.54
N HIS A 522 13.36 2.54 2.27
CA HIS A 522 13.18 3.48 3.38
C HIS A 522 14.11 3.20 4.57
N PHE A 523 14.54 1.93 4.72
CA PHE A 523 15.61 1.52 5.63
C PHE A 523 16.43 0.37 5.02
N GLY A 524 15.84 -0.82 4.86
CA GLY A 524 16.49 -2.01 4.27
C GLY A 524 16.91 -3.06 5.30
N ILE A 525 15.94 -3.69 5.98
CA ILE A 525 16.20 -4.68 7.04
C ILE A 525 17.06 -5.84 6.53
N SER A 526 16.81 -6.39 5.32
CA SER A 526 17.63 -7.48 4.80
C SER A 526 19.08 -7.11 4.54
N VAL A 527 19.40 -5.83 4.31
CA VAL A 527 20.79 -5.35 4.23
C VAL A 527 21.49 -5.48 5.60
N VAL A 528 20.77 -5.21 6.69
CA VAL A 528 21.26 -5.46 8.06
C VAL A 528 21.37 -6.96 8.35
N GLU A 529 20.45 -7.77 7.88
CA GLU A 529 20.50 -9.23 8.03
C GLU A 529 21.72 -9.83 7.33
N TYR A 530 22.07 -9.36 6.13
CA TYR A 530 23.32 -9.74 5.44
C TYR A 530 24.53 -9.40 6.31
N MET A 531 24.65 -8.14 6.75
CA MET A 531 25.74 -7.68 7.61
C MET A 531 25.85 -8.50 8.90
N ALA A 532 24.73 -8.74 9.57
CA ALA A 532 24.68 -9.53 10.81
C ALA A 532 25.10 -10.98 10.56
N ALA A 533 24.60 -11.61 9.49
CA ALA A 533 24.97 -12.95 9.09
C ALA A 533 26.43 -13.07 8.64
N GLY A 534 27.11 -11.96 8.32
CA GLY A 534 28.48 -11.96 7.81
C GLY A 534 28.58 -12.09 6.29
N ALA A 535 27.48 -11.91 5.57
CA ALA A 535 27.48 -11.74 4.12
C ALA A 535 27.68 -10.25 3.79
N ILE A 536 28.55 -9.94 2.82
CA ILE A 536 28.83 -8.56 2.44
C ILE A 536 27.65 -7.99 1.64
N PRO A 537 27.02 -6.88 2.08
CA PRO A 537 25.92 -6.29 1.34
C PRO A 537 26.39 -5.59 0.05
N ILE A 538 25.66 -5.82 -1.04
CA ILE A 538 25.61 -4.97 -2.23
C ILE A 538 24.21 -4.36 -2.26
N ALA A 539 24.09 -3.06 -1.99
CA ALA A 539 22.78 -2.42 -1.80
C ALA A 539 22.56 -1.20 -2.72
N HIS A 540 21.31 -0.76 -2.86
CA HIS A 540 21.00 0.39 -3.71
C HIS A 540 21.62 1.69 -3.18
N ASN A 541 22.26 2.45 -4.08
CA ASN A 541 22.97 3.70 -3.80
C ASN A 541 22.02 4.91 -3.55
N SER A 542 20.94 4.71 -2.79
CA SER A 542 20.03 5.76 -2.31
C SER A 542 19.39 5.42 -0.94
N ALA A 543 18.64 6.37 -0.37
CA ALA A 543 17.86 6.25 0.87
C ALA A 543 18.56 5.52 2.03
N GLY A 544 17.84 4.65 2.77
CA GLY A 544 18.31 4.01 4.00
C GLY A 544 19.59 3.18 3.84
N PRO A 545 19.71 2.33 2.80
CA PRO A 545 20.94 1.56 2.57
C PRO A 545 22.17 2.45 2.42
N LYS A 546 22.07 3.57 1.69
CA LYS A 546 23.17 4.54 1.54
C LYS A 546 23.40 5.42 2.76
N MET A 547 22.35 5.95 3.37
CA MET A 547 22.46 7.01 4.37
C MET A 547 22.71 6.50 5.79
N ASP A 548 22.34 5.24 6.08
CA ASP A 548 22.39 4.69 7.43
C ASP A 548 23.15 3.35 7.48
N ILE A 549 22.93 2.43 6.53
CA ILE A 549 23.41 1.04 6.65
C ILE A 549 24.83 0.84 6.09
N VAL A 550 25.07 1.04 4.79
CA VAL A 550 26.36 0.74 4.13
C VAL A 550 27.28 1.96 4.17
N LEU A 551 27.79 2.26 5.36
CA LEU A 551 28.89 3.23 5.58
C LEU A 551 30.04 2.54 6.32
N GLU A 552 31.21 3.15 6.34
CA GLU A 552 32.40 2.63 7.02
C GLU A 552 32.20 2.38 8.53
N GLU A 553 32.93 1.40 9.06
CA GLU A 553 32.93 1.05 10.48
C GLU A 553 34.36 0.78 10.98
N GLY A 554 34.95 1.79 11.64
CA GLY A 554 36.34 1.77 12.08
C GLY A 554 37.36 2.01 10.94
N GLY A 555 37.00 2.83 9.94
CA GLY A 555 37.84 3.10 8.76
C GLY A 555 37.92 1.94 7.76
N LEU A 556 37.02 0.96 7.90
CA LEU A 556 36.86 -0.16 6.97
C LEU A 556 35.51 -0.05 6.25
N GLN A 557 35.53 -0.26 4.94
CA GLN A 557 34.32 -0.47 4.13
C GLN A 557 33.51 -1.65 4.68
N THR A 558 32.18 -1.57 4.57
CA THR A 558 31.23 -2.57 5.09
C THR A 558 30.38 -3.24 4.01
N GLY A 559 30.59 -2.89 2.75
CA GLY A 559 29.84 -3.37 1.59
C GLY A 559 29.90 -2.39 0.42
N PHE A 560 29.07 -2.64 -0.59
CA PHE A 560 29.06 -1.91 -1.85
C PHE A 560 27.71 -1.22 -2.08
N LEU A 561 27.72 -0.11 -2.81
CA LEU A 561 26.53 0.67 -3.17
C LEU A 561 26.46 0.86 -4.68
N ALA A 562 25.37 0.42 -5.30
CA ALA A 562 25.20 0.40 -6.76
C ALA A 562 23.83 0.94 -7.24
N CYS A 563 23.81 1.48 -8.46
CA CYS A 563 22.66 2.00 -9.19
C CYS A 563 22.35 1.17 -10.45
N THR A 564 23.38 0.78 -11.21
CA THR A 564 23.25 0.21 -12.56
C THR A 564 23.60 -1.28 -12.60
N VAL A 565 23.13 -1.99 -13.63
CA VAL A 565 23.47 -3.41 -13.87
C VAL A 565 24.99 -3.65 -13.77
N ASP A 566 25.78 -2.75 -14.36
CA ASP A 566 27.24 -2.82 -14.37
C ASP A 566 27.84 -2.58 -12.98
N GLU A 567 27.40 -1.55 -12.23
CA GLU A 567 27.87 -1.29 -10.86
C GLU A 567 27.56 -2.46 -9.89
N TYR A 568 26.44 -3.18 -10.09
CA TYR A 568 26.15 -4.40 -9.33
C TYR A 568 27.02 -5.58 -9.79
N ALA A 569 27.32 -5.70 -11.09
CA ALA A 569 28.19 -6.74 -11.63
C ALA A 569 29.64 -6.59 -11.13
N ASP A 570 30.18 -5.36 -11.17
CA ASP A 570 31.49 -5.00 -10.65
C ASP A 570 31.60 -5.30 -9.15
N ALA A 571 30.56 -5.00 -8.37
CA ALA A 571 30.50 -5.33 -6.94
C ALA A 571 30.42 -6.85 -6.67
N ILE A 572 29.75 -7.62 -7.55
CA ILE A 572 29.72 -9.09 -7.47
C ILE A 572 31.12 -9.67 -7.74
N LEU A 573 31.76 -9.26 -8.83
CA LEU A 573 33.13 -9.68 -9.19
C LEU A 573 34.11 -9.33 -8.07
N SER A 574 34.07 -8.08 -7.59
CA SER A 574 34.92 -7.57 -6.50
C SER A 574 34.89 -8.45 -5.25
N ILE A 575 33.76 -9.05 -4.87
CA ILE A 575 33.64 -9.90 -3.67
C ILE A 575 34.08 -11.36 -3.95
N ILE A 576 33.90 -11.86 -5.17
CA ILE A 576 34.32 -13.20 -5.58
C ILE A 576 35.85 -13.27 -5.67
N GLU A 577 36.47 -12.25 -6.29
CA GLU A 577 37.91 -12.09 -6.47
C GLU A 577 38.62 -11.70 -5.17
N MET A 578 37.91 -11.10 -4.21
CA MET A 578 38.47 -10.65 -2.92
C MET A 578 39.21 -11.78 -2.18
N PRO A 579 40.47 -11.57 -1.78
CA PRO A 579 41.16 -12.48 -0.88
C PRO A 579 40.34 -12.72 0.39
N GLU A 580 40.28 -13.98 0.84
CA GLU A 580 39.43 -14.36 1.97
C GLU A 580 39.74 -13.58 3.25
N THR A 581 41.00 -13.27 3.50
CA THR A 581 41.46 -12.45 4.64
C THR A 581 40.98 -10.99 4.58
N GLU A 582 40.63 -10.48 3.40
CA GLU A 582 40.07 -9.13 3.21
C GLU A 582 38.54 -9.17 3.25
N ARG A 583 37.95 -10.19 2.61
CA ARG A 583 36.51 -10.49 2.69
C ARG A 583 36.05 -10.66 4.14
N LEU A 584 36.83 -11.35 4.97
CA LEU A 584 36.58 -11.50 6.40
C LEU A 584 36.72 -10.18 7.18
N LYS A 585 37.66 -9.30 6.83
CA LYS A 585 37.75 -7.95 7.44
C LYS A 585 36.50 -7.10 7.12
N MET A 586 36.07 -7.10 5.86
CA MET A 586 34.86 -6.37 5.42
C MET A 586 33.60 -6.93 6.09
N ALA A 587 33.42 -8.26 6.08
CA ALA A 587 32.31 -8.92 6.76
C ALA A 587 32.31 -8.69 8.28
N SER A 588 33.48 -8.65 8.92
CA SER A 588 33.64 -8.32 10.35
C SER A 588 33.27 -6.87 10.65
N ALA A 589 33.66 -5.92 9.80
CA ALA A 589 33.27 -4.51 9.90
C ALA A 589 31.76 -4.32 9.71
N ALA A 590 31.18 -4.96 8.70
CA ALA A 590 29.75 -5.02 8.45
C ALA A 590 28.98 -5.58 9.67
N ARG A 591 29.43 -6.71 10.23
CA ARG A 591 28.79 -7.31 11.41
C ARG A 591 28.86 -6.42 12.64
N ARG A 592 29.99 -5.75 12.90
CA ARG A 592 30.08 -4.73 13.98
C ARG A 592 29.07 -3.63 13.76
N ARG A 593 28.96 -3.11 12.53
CA ARG A 593 28.01 -2.06 12.17
C ARG A 593 26.55 -2.46 12.38
N ALA A 594 26.19 -3.71 12.05
CA ALA A 594 24.83 -4.23 12.24
C ALA A 594 24.32 -4.15 13.69
N SER A 595 25.20 -4.20 14.70
CA SER A 595 24.82 -4.06 16.11
C SER A 595 24.04 -2.76 16.42
N ARG A 596 24.25 -1.70 15.63
CA ARG A 596 23.60 -0.39 15.72
C ARG A 596 22.10 -0.41 15.38
N PHE A 597 21.60 -1.54 14.86
CA PHE A 597 20.22 -1.78 14.46
C PHE A 597 19.60 -2.98 15.20
N SER A 598 20.28 -3.50 16.23
CA SER A 598 19.79 -4.61 17.06
C SER A 598 18.50 -4.25 17.81
N GLU A 599 17.70 -5.25 18.17
CA GLU A 599 16.48 -5.05 18.97
C GLU A 599 16.77 -4.36 20.32
N GLN A 600 17.87 -4.70 20.98
CA GLN A 600 18.33 -4.01 22.20
C GLN A 600 18.54 -2.51 21.95
N ARG A 601 19.15 -2.14 20.82
CA ARG A 601 19.37 -0.73 20.47
C ARG A 601 18.06 0.00 20.14
N PHE A 602 17.12 -0.68 19.48
CA PHE A 602 15.76 -0.14 19.32
C PHE A 602 15.12 0.16 20.67
N PHE A 603 15.17 -0.76 21.65
CA PHE A 603 14.61 -0.49 22.99
C PHE A 603 15.25 0.72 23.64
N GLU A 604 16.58 0.84 23.63
CA GLU A 604 17.30 1.99 24.20
C GLU A 604 16.87 3.33 23.58
N ASP A 605 16.92 3.44 22.25
CA ASP A 605 16.58 4.68 21.54
C ASP A 605 15.08 5.01 21.62
N PHE A 606 14.20 4.00 21.56
CA PHE A 606 12.75 4.17 21.71
C PHE A 606 12.37 4.66 23.12
N LYS A 607 12.93 4.04 24.16
CA LYS A 607 12.70 4.41 25.56
C LYS A 607 13.20 5.83 25.83
N ALA A 608 14.41 6.16 25.35
CA ALA A 608 14.95 7.52 25.41
C ALA A 608 14.04 8.55 24.69
N ALA A 609 13.44 8.19 23.55
CA ALA A 609 12.53 9.06 22.80
C ALA A 609 11.19 9.32 23.52
N ILE A 610 10.58 8.30 24.15
CA ILE A 610 9.26 8.46 24.79
C ILE A 610 9.33 9.14 26.17
N ARG A 611 10.37 8.90 26.99
CA ARG A 611 10.49 9.39 28.38
C ARG A 611 10.12 10.88 28.58
N PRO A 612 10.56 11.85 27.74
CA PRO A 612 10.15 13.25 27.87
C PRO A 612 8.64 13.47 27.72
N ILE A 613 7.99 12.75 26.80
CA ILE A 613 6.55 12.85 26.55
C ILE A 613 5.74 12.28 27.73
N LEU A 614 6.26 11.23 28.36
CA LEU A 614 5.67 10.57 29.53
C LEU A 614 5.73 11.47 30.77
N ASN A 615 6.91 12.02 31.08
CA ASN A 615 7.15 12.81 32.30
C ASN A 615 6.29 14.08 32.39
N HIS A 616 5.90 14.67 31.25
CA HIS A 616 4.94 15.78 31.18
C HIS A 616 3.47 15.37 31.48
N VAL A 617 3.22 14.45 32.40
CA VAL A 617 1.88 14.12 32.95
C VAL A 617 1.86 14.15 34.49
N SER A 618 3.03 14.07 35.15
CA SER A 618 3.11 14.17 36.62
C SER A 618 3.13 15.62 37.10
N LYS A 619 2.03 16.35 36.85
CA LYS A 619 1.66 17.64 37.47
C LYS A 619 0.19 17.95 37.19
#